data_AF-E4Q4R0-F1
#
_entry.id   AF-E4Q4R0-F1
#
_cell.length_a   1.000
_cell.length_b   1.000
_cell.length_c   1.000
_cell.angle_alpha   90.00
_cell.angle_beta   90.00
_cell.angle_gamma   90.00
#
_symmetry.space_group_name_H-M   'P 1'
#
loop_
_entity.id
_entity.type
_entity.pdbx_description
1 polymer ?
#
loop_
_entity_poly.entity_id
_entity_poly.type
_entity_poly.pdbx_seq_one_letter_code
_entity_poly.pdbx_strand_id
1 'polypeptide(L)'
;MKKLLSFVVILSLFLSFASPAAQAGTTIAKIDYITAGEFVTSLLMGAKVKPDKPLDYWGKAAKLGLIPAEVKKDKPLTRAQASYIVWKLINAVPELKDKNIPIEVRRVPPTEAFMRGICFFGGPGGENSDIDYVPGYDISDFIQGYQLLVMEYKYADGTTQIKYVWDRYKGVSLAPGTYEYINVPFRRILDEFKKKYPDKIVYAPRPWQKGWMFSMDVVRDSKGAPFKSNEFPSNPVEYAEAVYTRGERLKKFIELGYPITRGDIAQINYYYYLRKQEIFKGYFGKYNIKEHPYFNMYLEDYLVNYPRKYPTDHTRFAYYCKDYSKIPQLYREAMLRLADLGIITPEQSALYISVYYFNPAKMLTRADAVQMIARVFDKSKRDVLDEVRVKMYRYWIPQNEVGTGRFVSYDSQTKKFESIFSADQLSAGVTTTQKQITIRIEEPVSLGLAKAMFKNYPNEYYIWLLLCQQTQAGSCYSSSLRCGNVITETLMYDEAGMTGIVEWDKNKAINYIPVAYRDEFKKDVSTYTAKYLRSKQMWFVKQYGDVYVYYNCWLCDGYVRFEIYPSKPQIDGMTLQVAKPNPKYKQ
;
A
#
# COMPACT_ATOMS: atom_id res chain seq x y z
N MET A 1 -2.37 17.97 33.55
CA MET A 1 -1.99 19.40 33.46
C MET A 1 -0.52 19.63 33.07
N LYS A 2 0.50 19.02 33.70
CA LYS A 2 1.93 19.23 33.34
C LYS A 2 2.32 18.86 31.89
N LYS A 3 1.70 17.84 31.27
CA LYS A 3 1.92 17.49 29.85
C LYS A 3 1.35 18.51 28.86
N LEU A 4 0.31 19.26 29.26
CA LEU A 4 -0.31 20.32 28.45
C LEU A 4 0.55 21.59 28.46
N LEU A 5 1.14 21.94 29.62
CA LEU A 5 2.02 23.11 29.74
C LEU A 5 3.31 22.98 28.93
N SER A 6 3.95 21.81 28.89
CA SER A 6 5.15 21.61 28.04
C SER A 6 4.84 21.69 26.54
N PHE A 7 3.64 21.27 26.14
CA PHE A 7 3.18 21.38 24.75
C PHE A 7 2.86 22.85 24.40
N VAL A 8 2.25 23.60 25.31
CA VAL A 8 2.00 25.05 25.15
C VAL A 8 3.29 25.86 25.12
N VAL A 9 4.35 25.50 25.87
CA VAL A 9 5.66 26.18 25.80
C VAL A 9 6.39 25.90 24.48
N ILE A 10 6.32 24.66 23.96
CA ILE A 10 6.86 24.34 22.64
C ILE A 10 6.05 25.02 21.53
N LEU A 11 4.71 25.02 21.62
CA LEU A 11 3.84 25.72 20.66
C LEU A 11 3.97 27.24 20.75
N SER A 12 4.19 27.82 21.92
CA SER A 12 4.37 29.27 22.12
C SER A 12 5.75 29.75 21.70
N LEU A 13 6.81 28.94 21.83
CA LEU A 13 8.05 29.18 21.09
C LEU A 13 7.77 29.14 19.58
N PHE A 14 7.09 28.11 19.05
CA PHE A 14 6.75 28.04 17.63
C PHE A 14 5.83 29.17 17.13
N LEU A 15 4.93 29.71 17.96
CA LEU A 15 4.07 30.85 17.65
C LEU A 15 4.83 32.18 17.70
N SER A 16 5.83 32.33 18.58
CA SER A 16 6.76 33.48 18.54
C SER A 16 7.69 33.47 17.33
N PHE A 17 7.79 32.33 16.63
CA PHE A 17 8.56 32.12 15.42
C PHE A 17 7.73 32.16 14.12
N ALA A 18 6.40 32.32 14.20
CA ALA A 18 5.49 32.22 13.05
C ALA A 18 4.81 33.54 12.62
N SER A 19 5.12 34.67 13.29
CA SER A 19 4.55 35.97 12.94
C SER A 19 5.54 36.81 12.12
N PRO A 20 5.33 37.02 10.81
CA PRO A 20 5.80 38.25 10.21
C PRO A 20 4.93 39.36 10.80
N ALA A 21 5.54 40.30 11.54
CA ALA A 21 4.85 41.53 11.86
C ALA A 21 4.36 42.13 10.54
N ALA A 22 3.05 42.28 10.39
CA ALA A 22 2.44 42.87 9.21
C ALA A 22 2.84 44.35 9.16
N GLN A 23 3.95 44.65 8.47
CA GLN A 23 4.23 45.99 7.98
C GLN A 23 3.69 46.09 6.56
N ALA A 24 2.61 46.85 6.42
CA ALA A 24 2.09 47.28 5.14
C ALA A 24 3.18 48.10 4.42
N GLY A 25 3.70 47.52 3.34
CA GLY A 25 4.72 48.15 2.50
C GLY A 25 5.33 47.07 1.61
N THR A 26 5.24 47.27 0.29
CA THR A 26 5.82 46.43 -0.76
C THR A 26 7.32 46.23 -0.55
N THR A 27 7.66 45.24 0.25
CA THR A 27 9.01 44.70 0.42
C THR A 27 8.92 43.22 0.06
N ILE A 28 9.82 42.78 -0.81
CA ILE A 28 9.98 41.37 -1.15
C ILE A 28 10.19 40.64 0.19
N ALA A 29 9.24 39.81 0.61
CA ALA A 29 9.31 39.12 1.88
C ALA A 29 10.62 38.32 1.92
N LYS A 30 11.55 38.74 2.79
CA LYS A 30 12.85 38.07 2.95
C LYS A 30 12.58 36.65 3.42
N ILE A 31 13.03 35.66 2.64
CA ILE A 31 12.87 34.25 3.02
C ILE A 31 13.60 34.04 4.35
N ASP A 32 12.85 33.65 5.38
CA ASP A 32 13.37 33.43 6.73
C ASP A 32 13.91 31.99 6.86
N TYR A 33 15.24 31.90 6.95
CA TYR A 33 15.96 30.64 7.09
C TYR A 33 16.34 30.39 8.54
N ILE A 34 16.19 29.15 9.00
CA ILE A 34 16.62 28.77 10.35
C ILE A 34 18.14 28.59 10.40
N THR A 35 18.78 29.05 11.47
CA THR A 35 20.19 28.75 11.72
C THR A 35 20.37 27.34 12.28
N ALA A 36 21.56 26.75 12.12
CA ALA A 36 21.88 25.45 12.69
C ALA A 36 21.74 25.41 14.21
N GLY A 37 22.15 26.49 14.89
CA GLY A 37 22.06 26.64 16.34
C GLY A 37 20.61 26.62 16.85
N GLU A 38 19.72 27.38 16.21
CA GLU A 38 18.29 27.38 16.53
C GLU A 38 17.68 25.98 16.32
N PHE A 39 17.93 25.36 15.16
CA PHE A 39 17.39 24.05 14.82
C PHE A 39 17.79 22.96 15.83
N VAL A 40 19.08 22.87 16.15
CA VAL A 40 19.63 21.92 17.12
C VAL A 40 19.07 22.15 18.52
N THR A 41 18.95 23.42 18.93
CA THR A 41 18.38 23.78 20.23
C THR A 41 16.93 23.30 20.32
N SER A 42 16.11 23.57 19.30
CA SER A 42 14.71 23.12 19.27
C SER A 42 14.58 21.59 19.32
N LEU A 43 15.45 20.88 18.60
CA LEU A 43 15.48 19.42 18.62
C LEU A 43 15.84 18.85 20.00
N LEU A 44 16.93 19.32 20.62
CA LEU A 44 17.35 18.83 21.92
C LEU A 44 16.35 19.16 23.03
N MET A 45 15.77 20.36 23.00
CA MET A 45 14.68 20.74 23.91
C MET A 45 13.46 19.84 23.73
N GLY A 46 13.04 19.59 22.48
CA GLY A 46 11.92 18.69 22.17
C GLY A 46 12.18 17.25 22.63
N ALA A 47 13.42 16.79 22.51
CA ALA A 47 13.89 15.49 22.99
C ALA A 47 14.11 15.43 24.52
N LYS A 48 13.93 16.57 25.23
CA LYS A 48 14.20 16.72 26.67
C LYS A 48 15.65 16.38 27.07
N VAL A 49 16.59 16.56 26.15
CA VAL A 49 18.02 16.39 26.42
C VAL A 49 18.53 17.66 27.12
N LYS A 50 19.04 17.51 28.34
CA LYS A 50 19.61 18.63 29.10
C LYS A 50 21.01 19.00 28.59
N PRO A 51 21.33 20.29 28.41
CA PRO A 51 22.68 20.71 28.12
C PRO A 51 23.58 20.58 29.36
N ASP A 52 24.88 20.42 29.16
CA ASP A 52 25.84 20.24 30.27
C ASP A 52 26.12 21.57 31.01
N LYS A 53 25.92 22.70 30.32
CA LYS A 53 25.99 24.07 30.86
C LYS A 53 24.68 24.81 30.56
N PRO A 54 24.29 25.83 31.35
CA PRO A 54 23.07 26.59 31.08
C PRO A 54 23.01 27.07 29.62
N LEU A 55 21.95 26.67 28.91
CA LEU A 55 21.65 27.04 27.52
C LEU A 55 22.66 26.58 26.45
N ASP A 56 23.69 25.79 26.79
CA ASP A 56 24.69 25.30 25.82
C ASP A 56 24.24 24.03 25.08
N TYR A 57 23.17 24.17 24.28
CA TYR A 57 22.65 23.07 23.46
C TYR A 57 23.58 22.73 22.28
N TRP A 58 24.30 23.71 21.74
CA TRP A 58 25.25 23.47 20.66
C TRP A 58 26.43 22.60 21.13
N GLY A 59 27.05 22.93 22.27
CA GLY A 59 28.12 22.14 22.86
C GLY A 59 27.65 20.72 23.20
N LYS A 60 26.41 20.57 23.70
CA LYS A 60 25.81 19.25 23.93
C LYS A 60 25.66 18.45 22.64
N ALA A 61 25.15 19.07 21.57
CA ALA A 61 24.98 18.40 20.28
C ALA A 61 26.31 17.97 19.64
N ALA A 62 27.35 18.80 19.79
CA ALA A 62 28.70 18.47 19.32
C ALA A 62 29.26 17.25 20.06
N LYS A 63 29.14 17.20 21.40
CA LYS A 63 29.55 16.03 22.21
C LYS A 63 28.80 14.75 21.85
N LEU A 64 27.53 14.87 21.46
CA LEU A 64 26.70 13.76 20.98
C LEU A 64 27.02 13.37 19.52
N GLY A 65 27.95 14.05 18.84
CA GLY A 65 28.32 13.75 17.45
C GLY A 65 27.21 14.05 16.43
N LEU A 66 26.29 14.97 16.75
CA LEU A 66 25.15 15.28 15.89
C LEU A 66 25.51 16.21 14.72
N ILE A 67 26.54 17.03 14.89
CA ILE A 67 26.87 18.14 13.99
C ILE A 67 27.96 17.71 12.99
N PRO A 68 27.71 17.75 11.67
CA PRO A 68 28.75 17.61 10.66
C PRO A 68 29.82 18.71 10.78
N ALA A 69 31.07 18.41 10.45
CA ALA A 69 32.20 19.31 10.66
C ALA A 69 32.09 20.64 9.88
N GLU A 70 31.44 20.60 8.71
CA GLU A 70 31.22 21.77 7.85
C GLU A 70 30.08 22.68 8.32
N VAL A 71 29.23 22.22 9.25
CA VAL A 71 28.06 22.98 9.72
C VAL A 71 28.48 23.97 10.81
N LYS A 72 28.13 25.24 10.60
CA LYS A 72 28.41 26.33 11.55
C LYS A 72 27.14 26.80 12.26
N LYS A 73 27.24 27.07 13.56
CA LYS A 73 26.12 27.43 14.45
C LYS A 73 25.22 28.53 13.88
N ASP A 74 25.80 29.62 13.42
CA ASP A 74 25.07 30.82 13.00
C ASP A 74 24.82 30.87 11.48
N LYS A 75 24.92 29.73 10.79
CA LYS A 75 24.63 29.60 9.36
C LYS A 75 23.36 28.78 9.13
N PRO A 76 22.62 29.04 8.05
CA PRO A 76 21.47 28.22 7.73
C PRO A 76 21.87 26.80 7.31
N LEU A 77 20.94 25.87 7.50
CA LEU A 77 21.12 24.46 7.14
C LEU A 77 20.56 24.18 5.76
N THR A 78 21.21 23.30 5.01
CA THR A 78 20.56 22.60 3.91
C THR A 78 19.68 21.48 4.43
N ARG A 79 18.73 21.04 3.60
CA ARG A 79 17.86 19.89 3.90
C ARG A 79 18.66 18.62 4.19
N ALA A 80 19.75 18.37 3.47
CA ALA A 80 20.63 17.23 3.70
C ALA A 80 21.31 17.29 5.09
N GLN A 81 21.84 18.45 5.47
CA GLN A 81 22.47 18.67 6.77
C GLN A 81 21.46 18.50 7.92
N ALA A 82 20.27 19.10 7.79
CA ALA A 82 19.20 18.96 8.77
C ALA A 82 18.77 17.49 8.93
N SER A 83 18.66 16.76 7.81
CA SER A 83 18.32 15.34 7.82
C SER A 83 19.35 14.50 8.58
N TYR A 84 20.64 14.78 8.37
CA TYR A 84 21.72 14.14 9.10
C TYR A 84 21.63 14.38 10.61
N ILE A 85 21.48 15.64 11.03
CA ILE A 85 21.37 16.01 12.45
C ILE A 85 20.19 15.29 13.10
N VAL A 86 19.03 15.27 12.44
CA VAL A 86 17.82 14.57 12.93
C VAL A 86 18.04 13.07 13.03
N TRP A 87 18.63 12.43 12.01
CA TRP A 87 18.89 10.99 12.04
C TRP A 87 19.87 10.60 13.14
N LYS A 88 20.95 11.37 13.32
CA LYS A 88 21.90 11.17 14.42
C LYS A 88 21.23 11.33 15.78
N LEU A 89 20.37 12.34 15.94
CA LEU A 89 19.64 12.56 17.18
C LEU A 89 18.71 11.38 17.52
N ILE A 90 17.94 10.90 16.55
CA ILE A 90 17.04 9.75 16.74
C ILE A 90 17.81 8.53 17.25
N ASN A 91 19.02 8.30 16.73
CA ASN A 91 19.85 7.17 17.14
C ASN A 91 20.57 7.37 18.49
N ALA A 92 20.91 8.62 18.84
CA ALA A 92 21.61 8.96 20.07
C ALA A 92 20.69 9.01 21.30
N VAL A 93 19.39 9.23 21.12
CA VAL A 93 18.40 9.34 22.21
C VAL A 93 17.52 8.09 22.24
N PRO A 94 17.63 7.20 23.24
CA PRO A 94 16.90 5.93 23.29
C PRO A 94 15.39 6.10 23.12
N GLU A 95 14.78 7.08 23.78
CA GLU A 95 13.34 7.32 23.70
C GLU A 95 12.89 7.71 22.29
N LEU A 96 13.75 8.37 21.51
CA LEU A 96 13.47 8.67 20.11
C LEU A 96 13.71 7.46 19.22
N LYS A 97 14.73 6.66 19.49
CA LYS A 97 15.01 5.42 18.77
C LYS A 97 13.84 4.45 18.89
N ASP A 98 13.45 4.14 20.12
CA ASP A 98 12.38 3.19 20.47
C ASP A 98 11.04 3.63 19.89
N LYS A 99 10.78 4.94 19.95
CA LYS A 99 9.57 5.51 19.36
C LYS A 99 9.57 5.42 17.85
N ASN A 100 10.69 5.67 17.17
CA ASN A 100 10.69 5.95 15.74
C ASN A 100 11.09 4.77 14.86
N ILE A 101 11.97 3.91 15.35
CA ILE A 101 12.58 2.83 14.58
C ILE A 101 11.94 1.51 15.02
N PRO A 102 11.38 0.72 14.09
CA PRO A 102 10.92 -0.63 14.41
C PRO A 102 12.10 -1.50 14.86
N ILE A 103 11.89 -2.33 15.87
CA ILE A 103 12.87 -3.33 16.33
C ILE A 103 12.89 -4.56 15.40
N GLU A 104 11.78 -4.80 14.70
CA GLU A 104 11.64 -5.89 13.72
C GLU A 104 10.78 -5.41 12.55
N VAL A 105 11.23 -5.71 11.33
CA VAL A 105 10.44 -5.54 10.10
C VAL A 105 10.45 -6.86 9.35
N ARG A 106 9.28 -7.41 9.06
CA ARG A 106 9.16 -8.73 8.43
C ARG A 106 8.09 -8.74 7.34
N ARG A 107 8.38 -9.46 6.25
CA ARG A 107 7.36 -9.86 5.27
C ARG A 107 6.56 -11.02 5.86
N VAL A 108 5.26 -10.83 6.04
CA VAL A 108 4.35 -11.86 6.53
C VAL A 108 3.77 -12.58 5.31
N PRO A 109 3.98 -13.90 5.16
CA PRO A 109 3.32 -14.66 4.12
C PRO A 109 1.80 -14.52 4.20
N PRO A 110 1.09 -14.30 3.08
CA PRO A 110 -0.37 -14.21 3.04
C PRO A 110 -1.13 -15.30 3.81
N THR A 111 -0.71 -16.57 3.74
CA THR A 111 -1.34 -17.64 4.54
C THR A 111 -1.15 -17.41 6.03
N GLU A 112 0.05 -16.98 6.46
CA GLU A 112 0.32 -16.60 7.85
C GLU A 112 -0.49 -15.39 8.29
N ALA A 113 -0.59 -14.37 7.42
CA ALA A 113 -1.38 -13.17 7.68
C ALA A 113 -2.86 -13.52 7.85
N PHE A 114 -3.36 -14.47 7.05
CA PHE A 114 -4.70 -15.02 7.21
C PHE A 114 -4.85 -15.78 8.52
N MET A 115 -3.97 -16.75 8.81
CA MET A 115 -3.94 -17.54 10.05
C MET A 115 -3.92 -16.66 11.30
N ARG A 116 -3.25 -15.51 11.25
CA ARG A 116 -3.14 -14.55 12.37
C ARG A 116 -4.28 -13.53 12.44
N GLY A 117 -5.22 -13.55 11.50
CA GLY A 117 -6.31 -12.56 11.43
C GLY A 117 -5.85 -11.14 11.08
N ILE A 118 -4.77 -10.99 10.31
CA ILE A 118 -4.27 -9.69 9.84
C ILE A 118 -5.05 -9.23 8.61
N CYS A 119 -5.25 -10.14 7.67
CA CYS A 119 -6.10 -9.91 6.50
C CYS A 119 -6.65 -11.23 6.00
N PHE A 120 -7.83 -11.16 5.41
CA PHE A 120 -8.33 -12.19 4.54
C PHE A 120 -7.63 -12.07 3.18
N PHE A 121 -6.84 -13.07 2.82
CA PHE A 121 -6.33 -13.23 1.47
C PHE A 121 -7.23 -14.23 0.75
N GLY A 122 -7.90 -13.78 -0.31
CA GLY A 122 -8.88 -14.59 -1.03
C GLY A 122 -8.31 -15.94 -1.49
N GLY A 123 -9.09 -16.97 -1.18
CA GLY A 123 -9.33 -18.18 -1.95
C GLY A 123 -10.87 -18.37 -1.93
N PRO A 124 -11.46 -19.24 -2.73
CA PRO A 124 -12.89 -19.21 -3.05
C PRO A 124 -13.86 -19.76 -2.03
N GLY A 125 -15.10 -19.27 -2.09
CA GLY A 125 -16.29 -20.04 -1.75
C GLY A 125 -16.73 -20.91 -2.92
N GLY A 126 -17.07 -22.19 -2.68
CA GLY A 126 -17.90 -22.98 -3.61
C GLY A 126 -19.27 -22.31 -3.81
N GLU A 127 -20.01 -22.50 -4.91
CA GLU A 127 -20.27 -23.76 -5.61
C GLU A 127 -20.35 -23.58 -7.15
N ASN A 128 -20.07 -24.67 -7.86
CA ASN A 128 -20.90 -25.12 -8.98
C ASN A 128 -20.89 -26.66 -8.93
N SER A 129 -21.94 -27.33 -9.41
CA SER A 129 -22.32 -28.73 -9.13
C SER A 129 -21.31 -29.85 -9.48
N ASP A 130 -20.06 -29.51 -9.80
CA ASP A 130 -18.98 -30.42 -10.13
C ASP A 130 -18.20 -30.86 -8.88
N ILE A 131 -17.99 -32.18 -8.75
CA ILE A 131 -17.05 -32.75 -7.77
C ILE A 131 -15.66 -32.13 -8.01
N ASP A 132 -14.92 -31.77 -6.94
CA ASP A 132 -13.56 -31.20 -6.95
C ASP A 132 -13.36 -29.73 -7.38
N TYR A 133 -14.45 -29.02 -7.68
CA TYR A 133 -14.41 -27.61 -8.01
C TYR A 133 -14.18 -26.72 -6.78
N VAL A 134 -13.11 -25.92 -6.82
CA VAL A 134 -12.77 -24.92 -5.79
C VAL A 134 -12.43 -23.57 -6.48
N PRO A 135 -13.43 -22.70 -6.73
CA PRO A 135 -13.43 -21.64 -7.76
C PRO A 135 -12.51 -20.42 -7.53
N GLY A 136 -11.23 -20.45 -7.91
CA GLY A 136 -10.31 -19.32 -7.72
C GLY A 136 -9.06 -19.66 -6.92
N TYR A 137 -8.79 -20.96 -6.72
CA TYR A 137 -7.44 -21.51 -6.48
C TYR A 137 -6.63 -21.59 -7.79
N ASP A 138 -6.84 -20.67 -8.73
CA ASP A 138 -6.08 -20.63 -9.96
C ASP A 138 -4.64 -20.22 -9.68
N ILE A 139 -3.70 -21.09 -10.04
CA ILE A 139 -2.29 -20.98 -9.64
C ILE A 139 -1.64 -19.67 -10.07
N SER A 140 -1.92 -19.19 -11.30
CA SER A 140 -1.38 -17.94 -11.81
C SER A 140 -1.89 -16.73 -11.06
N ASP A 141 -3.17 -16.75 -10.70
CA ASP A 141 -3.88 -15.65 -10.03
C ASP A 141 -3.39 -15.54 -8.59
N PHE A 142 -3.17 -16.68 -7.94
CA PHE A 142 -2.52 -16.73 -6.64
C PHE A 142 -1.09 -16.20 -6.71
N ILE A 143 -0.24 -16.70 -7.62
CA ILE A 143 1.16 -16.24 -7.77
C ILE A 143 1.23 -14.72 -8.02
N GLN A 144 0.34 -14.21 -8.88
CA GLN A 144 0.15 -12.79 -9.11
C GLN A 144 -0.25 -12.07 -7.83
N GLY A 145 -1.12 -12.69 -7.03
CA GLY A 145 -1.56 -12.23 -5.73
C GLY A 145 -0.43 -11.80 -4.79
N TYR A 146 0.67 -12.55 -4.80
CA TYR A 146 1.86 -12.30 -3.97
C TYR A 146 2.70 -11.08 -4.40
N GLN A 147 2.27 -10.33 -5.42
CA GLN A 147 2.76 -8.97 -5.68
C GLN A 147 2.32 -7.98 -4.60
N LEU A 148 1.24 -8.29 -3.85
CA LEU A 148 0.91 -7.60 -2.61
C LEU A 148 1.67 -8.23 -1.43
N LEU A 149 2.58 -7.46 -0.85
CA LEU A 149 3.30 -7.85 0.36
C LEU A 149 2.59 -7.34 1.61
N VAL A 150 2.51 -8.17 2.64
CA VAL A 150 2.09 -7.76 3.99
C VAL A 150 3.35 -7.53 4.82
N MET A 151 3.60 -6.29 5.20
CA MET A 151 4.78 -5.90 5.99
C MET A 151 4.37 -5.62 7.43
N GLU A 152 4.99 -6.33 8.36
CA GLU A 152 4.81 -6.18 9.80
C GLU A 152 5.98 -5.40 10.40
N TYR A 153 5.66 -4.33 11.13
CA TYR A 153 6.61 -3.47 11.82
C TYR A 153 6.33 -3.53 13.32
N LYS A 154 7.24 -4.12 14.10
CA LYS A 154 7.13 -4.18 15.56
C LYS A 154 8.01 -3.11 16.19
N TYR A 155 7.48 -2.40 17.18
CA TYR A 155 8.17 -1.35 17.91
C TYR A 155 8.51 -1.81 19.34
N ALA A 156 9.46 -1.11 19.98
CA ALA A 156 9.94 -1.45 21.32
C ALA A 156 8.85 -1.36 22.40
N ASP A 157 7.81 -0.56 22.18
CA ASP A 157 6.65 -0.44 23.08
C ASP A 157 5.63 -1.58 22.94
N GLY A 158 5.94 -2.60 22.11
CA GLY A 158 5.05 -3.73 21.82
C GLY A 158 3.99 -3.43 20.76
N THR A 159 3.90 -2.20 20.26
CA THR A 159 2.95 -1.87 19.19
C THR A 159 3.39 -2.48 17.86
N THR A 160 2.41 -2.90 17.07
CA THR A 160 2.61 -3.46 15.73
C THR A 160 1.86 -2.63 14.70
N GLN A 161 2.54 -2.29 13.60
CA GLN A 161 1.92 -1.66 12.44
C GLN A 161 2.00 -2.62 11.24
N ILE A 162 0.87 -2.78 10.56
CA ILE A 162 0.79 -3.53 9.30
C ILE A 162 0.74 -2.52 8.15
N LYS A 163 1.55 -2.74 7.12
CA LYS A 163 1.52 -2.01 5.86
C LYS A 163 1.36 -3.00 4.70
N TYR A 164 0.51 -2.65 3.75
CA TYR A 164 0.30 -3.45 2.54
C TYR A 164 1.10 -2.81 1.40
N VAL A 165 2.07 -3.52 0.84
CA VAL A 165 3.03 -2.97 -0.14
C VAL A 165 2.77 -3.56 -1.53
N TRP A 166 2.44 -2.69 -2.47
CA TRP A 166 2.29 -2.99 -3.89
C TRP A 166 3.64 -2.93 -4.58
N ASP A 167 4.28 -4.09 -4.74
CA ASP A 167 5.60 -4.19 -5.36
C ASP A 167 5.69 -5.41 -6.27
N ARG A 168 5.82 -5.15 -7.57
CA ARG A 168 5.87 -6.19 -8.58
C ARG A 168 7.13 -7.03 -8.45
N TYR A 169 7.04 -8.26 -8.93
CA TYR A 169 8.23 -9.05 -9.23
C TYR A 169 9.12 -8.34 -10.26
N LYS A 170 10.42 -8.42 -10.03
CA LYS A 170 11.44 -7.86 -10.92
C LYS A 170 11.31 -8.51 -12.31
N GLY A 171 11.25 -7.67 -13.35
CA GLY A 171 11.20 -8.12 -14.74
C GLY A 171 9.82 -8.62 -15.22
N VAL A 172 8.76 -8.42 -14.42
CA VAL A 172 7.38 -8.66 -14.85
C VAL A 172 6.75 -7.35 -15.31
N SER A 173 6.45 -7.26 -16.61
CA SER A 173 5.71 -6.15 -17.22
C SER A 173 4.28 -6.57 -17.50
N LEU A 174 3.31 -5.75 -17.11
CA LEU A 174 1.89 -6.00 -17.42
C LEU A 174 1.40 -5.08 -18.56
N ALA A 175 2.34 -4.47 -19.28
CA ALA A 175 2.01 -3.65 -20.43
C ALA A 175 1.35 -4.51 -21.52
N PRO A 176 0.23 -4.07 -22.09
CA PRO A 176 -0.41 -4.78 -23.19
C PRO A 176 0.56 -5.10 -24.33
N GLY A 177 0.47 -6.32 -24.88
CA GLY A 177 1.37 -6.80 -25.93
C GLY A 177 2.75 -7.25 -25.46
N THR A 178 3.07 -7.17 -24.15
CA THR A 178 4.32 -7.75 -23.61
C THR A 178 4.35 -9.27 -23.72
N TYR A 179 3.22 -9.92 -23.45
CA TYR A 179 3.07 -11.37 -23.49
C TYR A 179 1.85 -11.74 -24.33
N GLU A 180 1.90 -12.90 -24.99
CA GLU A 180 0.75 -13.49 -25.66
C GLU A 180 -0.39 -13.76 -24.66
N TYR A 181 -0.05 -14.28 -23.48
CA TYR A 181 -0.95 -14.43 -22.34
C TYR A 181 -0.32 -13.81 -21.09
N ILE A 182 -1.10 -13.03 -20.37
CA ILE A 182 -0.64 -12.32 -19.16
C ILE A 182 -0.18 -13.24 -18.02
N ASN A 183 -0.61 -14.51 -18.00
CA ASN A 183 -0.19 -15.46 -16.99
C ASN A 183 1.19 -16.10 -17.27
N VAL A 184 1.77 -15.87 -18.44
CA VAL A 184 3.12 -16.35 -18.84
C VAL A 184 4.21 -16.02 -17.81
N PRO A 185 4.41 -14.77 -17.36
CA PRO A 185 5.43 -14.45 -16.36
C PRO A 185 5.23 -15.22 -15.04
N PHE A 186 3.99 -15.47 -14.61
CA PHE A 186 3.69 -16.16 -13.36
C PHE A 186 3.91 -17.67 -13.49
N ARG A 187 3.58 -18.26 -14.64
CA ARG A 187 3.96 -19.65 -14.97
C ARG A 187 5.47 -19.83 -14.99
N ARG A 188 6.22 -18.88 -15.56
CA ARG A 188 7.69 -18.92 -15.55
C ARG A 188 8.26 -18.92 -14.14
N ILE A 189 7.71 -18.11 -13.22
CA ILE A 189 8.14 -18.10 -11.81
C ILE A 189 7.93 -19.47 -11.16
N LEU A 190 6.80 -20.13 -11.44
CA LEU A 190 6.53 -21.49 -10.97
C LEU A 190 7.53 -22.50 -11.56
N ASP A 191 7.81 -22.43 -12.86
CA ASP A 191 8.75 -23.32 -13.53
C ASP A 191 10.19 -23.16 -12.98
N GLU A 192 10.59 -21.92 -12.68
CA GLU A 192 11.86 -21.63 -12.00
C GLU A 192 11.92 -22.28 -10.62
N PHE A 193 10.85 -22.19 -9.83
CA PHE A 193 10.76 -22.84 -8.53
C PHE A 193 10.88 -24.36 -8.66
N LYS A 194 10.14 -24.97 -9.59
CA LYS A 194 10.16 -26.42 -9.87
C LYS A 194 11.54 -26.90 -10.29
N LYS A 195 12.22 -26.13 -11.13
CA LYS A 195 13.58 -26.44 -11.57
C LYS A 195 14.58 -26.32 -10.42
N LYS A 196 14.45 -25.29 -9.57
CA LYS A 196 15.40 -25.00 -8.50
C LYS A 196 15.21 -25.89 -7.28
N TYR A 197 13.98 -26.31 -6.99
CA TYR A 197 13.60 -27.08 -5.81
C TYR A 197 12.64 -28.22 -6.15
N PRO A 198 13.05 -29.21 -6.95
CA PRO A 198 12.18 -30.31 -7.37
C PRO A 198 11.68 -31.15 -6.19
N ASP A 199 12.48 -31.27 -5.12
CA ASP A 199 12.15 -31.94 -3.86
C ASP A 199 11.09 -31.21 -3.02
N LYS A 200 10.84 -29.93 -3.32
CA LYS A 200 9.86 -29.08 -2.61
C LYS A 200 8.51 -28.99 -3.31
N ILE A 201 8.29 -29.77 -4.37
CA ILE A 201 6.97 -29.91 -5.02
C ILE A 201 6.15 -30.94 -4.25
N VAL A 202 5.72 -30.54 -3.05
CA VAL A 202 5.04 -31.40 -2.08
C VAL A 202 3.86 -30.66 -1.46
N TYR A 203 2.91 -31.45 -0.93
CA TYR A 203 1.85 -30.90 -0.10
C TYR A 203 2.44 -30.61 1.29
N ALA A 204 2.64 -29.33 1.55
CA ALA A 204 3.27 -28.82 2.77
C ALA A 204 2.61 -27.49 3.17
N PRO A 205 1.33 -27.51 3.58
CA PRO A 205 0.67 -26.31 4.08
C PRO A 205 1.40 -25.79 5.31
N ARG A 206 1.36 -24.48 5.58
CA ARG A 206 2.03 -23.92 6.76
C ARG A 206 1.46 -24.54 8.05
N PRO A 207 2.29 -24.91 9.04
CA PRO A 207 1.80 -25.51 10.28
C PRO A 207 1.06 -24.47 11.13
N TRP A 208 -0.02 -24.89 11.77
CA TRP A 208 -0.71 -24.05 12.74
C TRP A 208 0.20 -23.73 13.93
N GLN A 209 0.13 -22.50 14.44
CA GLN A 209 0.81 -22.08 15.66
C GLN A 209 -0.21 -21.68 16.73
N LYS A 210 0.11 -21.97 17.99
CA LYS A 210 -0.74 -21.61 19.13
C LYS A 210 -1.02 -20.11 19.13
N GLY A 211 -2.31 -19.75 19.12
CA GLY A 211 -2.77 -18.35 19.05
C GLY A 211 -3.11 -17.86 17.63
N TRP A 212 -2.92 -18.69 16.60
CA TRP A 212 -3.46 -18.41 15.26
C TRP A 212 -4.94 -18.79 15.19
N MET A 213 -5.71 -17.90 14.58
CA MET A 213 -7.17 -17.91 14.53
C MET A 213 -7.73 -18.64 13.30
N PHE A 214 -6.91 -18.98 12.28
CA PHE A 214 -7.40 -19.51 11.00
C PHE A 214 -6.56 -20.64 10.39
N SER A 215 -7.15 -21.30 9.38
CA SER A 215 -6.67 -22.35 8.47
C SER A 215 -5.66 -23.35 9.03
N MET A 216 -6.17 -24.47 9.50
CA MET A 216 -5.38 -25.66 9.74
C MET A 216 -5.58 -26.63 8.57
N ASP A 217 -4.54 -27.40 8.27
CA ASP A 217 -4.76 -28.70 7.68
C ASP A 217 -5.41 -29.55 8.77
N VAL A 218 -6.74 -29.62 8.75
CA VAL A 218 -7.51 -30.26 9.82
C VAL A 218 -7.19 -31.74 9.98
N VAL A 219 -6.64 -32.40 8.96
CA VAL A 219 -6.26 -33.82 9.02
C VAL A 219 -4.88 -33.97 9.68
N ARG A 220 -3.91 -33.15 9.26
CA ARG A 220 -2.55 -33.16 9.82
C ARG A 220 -2.50 -32.60 11.23
N ASP A 221 -3.10 -31.44 11.44
CA ASP A 221 -2.91 -30.61 12.64
C ASP A 221 -3.75 -31.09 13.83
N SER A 222 -4.75 -31.96 13.58
CA SER A 222 -5.50 -32.63 14.65
C SER A 222 -4.95 -34.01 15.02
N LYS A 223 -3.84 -34.46 14.41
CA LYS A 223 -3.16 -35.70 14.83
C LYS A 223 -2.70 -35.55 16.29
N GLY A 224 -3.33 -36.31 17.19
CA GLY A 224 -3.07 -36.26 18.64
C GLY A 224 -4.08 -35.44 19.44
N ALA A 225 -5.08 -34.83 18.80
CA ALA A 225 -6.26 -34.35 19.52
C ALA A 225 -6.96 -35.58 20.16
N PRO A 226 -7.42 -35.49 21.42
CA PRO A 226 -8.11 -36.59 22.08
C PRO A 226 -9.49 -36.79 21.46
N PHE A 227 -9.54 -37.49 20.33
CA PHE A 227 -10.77 -38.03 19.78
C PHE A 227 -11.23 -39.15 20.70
N LYS A 228 -12.21 -38.86 21.56
CA LYS A 228 -12.82 -39.90 22.39
C LYS A 228 -13.56 -40.84 21.45
N SER A 229 -13.10 -42.09 21.35
CA SER A 229 -13.57 -43.12 20.41
C SER A 229 -15.09 -43.41 20.41
N ASN A 230 -15.83 -42.82 21.35
CA ASN A 230 -17.24 -43.10 21.61
C ASN A 230 -18.15 -41.93 21.19
N GLU A 231 -17.58 -40.75 20.91
CA GLU A 231 -18.28 -39.57 20.42
C GLU A 231 -17.45 -39.02 19.25
N PHE A 232 -17.98 -39.18 18.03
CA PHE A 232 -17.50 -38.66 16.73
C PHE A 232 -16.37 -37.60 16.75
N PRO A 233 -15.42 -37.62 15.77
CA PRO A 233 -15.20 -38.59 14.70
C PRO A 233 -14.17 -39.66 15.10
N SER A 234 -14.14 -40.78 14.36
CA SER A 234 -13.12 -41.82 14.57
C SER A 234 -11.72 -41.35 14.14
N ASN A 235 -11.66 -40.34 13.26
CA ASN A 235 -10.41 -39.79 12.74
C ASN A 235 -10.57 -38.36 12.14
N PRO A 236 -9.46 -37.63 11.93
CA PRO A 236 -9.45 -36.28 11.35
C PRO A 236 -10.02 -36.06 9.94
N VAL A 237 -10.18 -37.11 9.13
CA VAL A 237 -10.70 -37.01 7.75
C VAL A 237 -12.23 -36.84 7.76
N GLU A 238 -12.93 -37.55 8.65
CA GLU A 238 -14.38 -37.36 8.89
C GLU A 238 -14.69 -35.96 9.43
N TYR A 239 -13.76 -35.37 10.19
CA TYR A 239 -13.87 -33.99 10.65
C TYR A 239 -13.83 -33.00 9.47
N ALA A 240 -12.92 -33.19 8.51
CA ALA A 240 -12.88 -32.39 7.29
C ALA A 240 -14.17 -32.49 6.48
N GLU A 241 -14.74 -33.70 6.35
CA GLU A 241 -16.02 -33.93 5.69
C GLU A 241 -17.17 -33.17 6.35
N ALA A 242 -17.24 -33.20 7.69
CA ALA A 242 -18.29 -32.52 8.43
C ALA A 242 -18.22 -30.98 8.31
N VAL A 243 -17.01 -30.42 8.30
CA VAL A 243 -16.81 -28.97 8.06
C VAL A 243 -17.23 -28.60 6.65
N TYR A 244 -16.83 -29.40 5.65
CA TYR A 244 -17.20 -29.19 4.25
C TYR A 244 -18.72 -29.28 4.03
N THR A 245 -19.37 -30.33 4.53
CA THR A 245 -20.81 -30.59 4.32
C THR A 245 -21.73 -29.74 5.19
N ARG A 246 -21.19 -29.01 6.18
CA ARG A 246 -21.94 -28.20 7.15
C ARG A 246 -23.10 -28.94 7.84
N GLY A 247 -23.01 -30.26 7.98
CA GLY A 247 -24.06 -31.08 8.58
C GLY A 247 -24.18 -30.89 10.10
N GLU A 248 -25.16 -31.53 10.72
CA GLU A 248 -25.38 -31.53 12.18
C GLU A 248 -24.12 -31.94 12.99
N ARG A 249 -23.22 -32.72 12.39
CA ARG A 249 -21.93 -33.09 12.99
C ARG A 249 -21.03 -31.87 13.27
N LEU A 250 -21.07 -30.84 12.42
CA LEU A 250 -20.28 -29.63 12.60
C LEU A 250 -20.65 -28.89 13.89
N LYS A 251 -21.94 -28.80 14.21
CA LYS A 251 -22.42 -28.15 15.44
C LYS A 251 -21.82 -28.79 16.70
N LYS A 252 -21.75 -30.13 16.72
CA LYS A 252 -21.14 -30.88 17.83
C LYS A 252 -19.64 -30.62 17.96
N PHE A 253 -18.91 -30.47 16.85
CA PHE A 253 -17.49 -30.11 16.91
C PHE A 253 -17.24 -28.72 17.47
N ILE A 254 -18.12 -27.77 17.14
CA ILE A 254 -18.08 -26.41 17.70
C ILE A 254 -18.33 -26.46 19.21
N GLU A 255 -19.34 -27.19 19.68
CA GLU A 255 -19.64 -27.36 21.11
C GLU A 255 -18.48 -27.99 21.89
N LEU A 256 -17.74 -28.91 21.26
CA LEU A 256 -16.56 -29.56 21.83
C LEU A 256 -15.28 -28.71 21.75
N GLY A 257 -15.34 -27.49 21.18
CA GLY A 257 -14.20 -26.57 21.11
C GLY A 257 -13.14 -26.92 20.05
N TYR A 258 -13.48 -27.73 19.05
CA TYR A 258 -12.55 -28.04 17.96
C TYR A 258 -12.33 -26.83 17.04
N PRO A 259 -11.09 -26.54 16.63
CA PRO A 259 -10.78 -25.48 15.68
C PRO A 259 -11.30 -25.79 14.27
N ILE A 260 -12.38 -25.11 13.86
CA ILE A 260 -12.97 -25.16 12.52
C ILE A 260 -12.04 -24.53 11.45
N THR A 261 -12.06 -25.02 10.22
CA THR A 261 -11.37 -24.40 9.07
C THR A 261 -12.40 -23.92 8.03
N ARG A 262 -11.97 -23.16 7.02
CA ARG A 262 -12.88 -22.76 5.94
C ARG A 262 -13.40 -23.97 5.16
N GLY A 263 -14.62 -23.87 4.62
CA GLY A 263 -15.26 -24.99 3.92
C GLY A 263 -14.48 -25.51 2.71
N ASP A 264 -13.87 -24.60 1.94
CA ASP A 264 -13.04 -24.93 0.77
C ASP A 264 -11.73 -25.64 1.15
N ILE A 265 -11.08 -25.19 2.22
CA ILE A 265 -9.88 -25.85 2.74
C ILE A 265 -10.23 -27.24 3.28
N ALA A 266 -11.36 -27.36 3.99
CA ALA A 266 -11.85 -28.64 4.48
C ALA A 266 -12.15 -29.62 3.34
N GLN A 267 -12.79 -29.14 2.27
CA GLN A 267 -13.06 -29.90 1.05
C GLN A 267 -11.75 -30.44 0.44
N ILE A 268 -10.77 -29.56 0.25
CA ILE A 268 -9.47 -29.92 -0.31
C ILE A 268 -8.77 -30.97 0.57
N ASN A 269 -8.74 -30.77 1.90
CA ASN A 269 -8.14 -31.72 2.83
C ASN A 269 -8.85 -33.08 2.77
N TYR A 270 -10.18 -33.11 2.77
CA TYR A 270 -10.95 -34.35 2.64
C TYR A 270 -10.57 -35.13 1.39
N TYR A 271 -10.60 -34.49 0.21
CA TYR A 271 -10.29 -35.16 -1.05
C TYR A 271 -8.81 -35.58 -1.14
N TYR A 272 -7.88 -34.74 -0.69
CA TYR A 272 -6.46 -35.05 -0.70
C TYR A 272 -6.14 -36.27 0.18
N TYR A 273 -6.62 -36.29 1.43
CA TYR A 273 -6.30 -37.35 2.37
C TYR A 273 -7.07 -38.66 2.10
N LEU A 274 -8.37 -38.57 1.80
CA LEU A 274 -9.23 -39.74 1.56
C LEU A 274 -9.04 -40.33 0.17
N ARG A 275 -9.09 -39.50 -0.87
CA ARG A 275 -9.09 -39.95 -2.27
C ARG A 275 -7.72 -39.91 -2.94
N LYS A 276 -6.68 -39.44 -2.23
CA LYS A 276 -5.33 -39.21 -2.79
C LYS A 276 -5.35 -38.28 -4.01
N GLN A 277 -6.30 -37.36 -4.03
CA GLN A 277 -6.48 -36.42 -5.13
C GLN A 277 -5.50 -35.26 -5.01
N GLU A 278 -4.67 -35.07 -6.04
CA GLU A 278 -3.69 -33.98 -6.07
C GLU A 278 -4.08 -32.86 -7.04
N ILE A 279 -4.92 -33.14 -8.02
CA ILE A 279 -5.34 -32.20 -9.06
C ILE A 279 -6.78 -31.76 -8.75
N PHE A 280 -7.01 -30.45 -8.71
CA PHE A 280 -8.30 -29.84 -8.43
C PHE A 280 -8.69 -28.87 -9.55
N LYS A 281 -9.98 -28.57 -9.69
CA LYS A 281 -10.49 -27.61 -10.68
C LYS A 281 -10.70 -26.24 -10.04
N GLY A 282 -9.96 -25.23 -10.49
CA GLY A 282 -10.16 -23.81 -10.21
C GLY A 282 -11.19 -23.16 -11.15
N TYR A 283 -11.25 -21.82 -11.15
CA TYR A 283 -12.19 -21.07 -12.00
C TYR A 283 -11.71 -21.04 -13.46
N PHE A 284 -10.41 -20.86 -13.69
CA PHE A 284 -9.80 -20.76 -15.02
C PHE A 284 -9.11 -22.04 -15.50
N GLY A 285 -8.78 -22.97 -14.59
CA GLY A 285 -8.15 -24.22 -15.00
C GLY A 285 -7.96 -25.21 -13.86
N LYS A 286 -7.28 -26.32 -14.15
CA LYS A 286 -6.87 -27.28 -13.14
C LYS A 286 -5.54 -26.89 -12.52
N TYR A 287 -5.36 -27.19 -11.24
CA TYR A 287 -4.10 -26.97 -10.52
C TYR A 287 -3.72 -28.20 -9.70
N ASN A 288 -2.42 -28.41 -9.52
CA ASN A 288 -1.90 -29.39 -8.58
C ASN A 288 -1.75 -28.72 -7.20
N ILE A 289 -2.32 -29.32 -6.16
CA ILE A 289 -2.25 -28.84 -4.78
C ILE A 289 -0.81 -28.70 -4.28
N LYS A 290 0.11 -29.58 -4.72
CA LYS A 290 1.54 -29.53 -4.39
C LYS A 290 2.27 -28.34 -5.01
N GLU A 291 1.66 -27.72 -6.03
CA GLU A 291 2.20 -26.55 -6.75
C GLU A 291 1.45 -25.27 -6.36
N HIS A 292 0.50 -25.33 -5.42
CA HIS A 292 -0.30 -24.19 -5.04
C HIS A 292 0.30 -23.50 -3.79
N PRO A 293 0.57 -22.18 -3.80
CA PRO A 293 1.27 -21.51 -2.69
C PRO A 293 0.50 -21.55 -1.35
N TYR A 294 -0.82 -21.70 -1.39
CA TYR A 294 -1.61 -21.91 -0.17
C TYR A 294 -1.31 -23.25 0.54
N PHE A 295 -0.93 -24.27 -0.22
CA PHE A 295 -0.70 -25.64 0.26
C PHE A 295 0.76 -26.09 0.15
N ASN A 296 1.64 -25.20 -0.29
CA ASN A 296 3.08 -25.40 -0.38
C ASN A 296 3.79 -24.18 0.18
N MET A 297 4.15 -24.23 1.47
CA MET A 297 4.82 -23.13 2.17
C MET A 297 6.18 -22.78 1.53
N TYR A 298 6.84 -23.74 0.87
CA TYR A 298 8.13 -23.48 0.22
C TYR A 298 7.96 -22.61 -1.03
N LEU A 299 6.92 -22.87 -1.82
CA LEU A 299 6.55 -22.00 -2.93
C LEU A 299 6.10 -20.64 -2.39
N GLU A 300 5.29 -20.61 -1.34
CA GLU A 300 4.85 -19.36 -0.71
C GLU A 300 6.04 -18.49 -0.28
N ASP A 301 6.96 -19.06 0.49
CA ASP A 301 8.16 -18.38 0.97
C ASP A 301 9.06 -17.96 -0.21
N TYR A 302 9.11 -18.75 -1.28
CA TYR A 302 9.79 -18.38 -2.52
C TYR A 302 9.16 -17.15 -3.17
N LEU A 303 7.83 -17.08 -3.28
CA LEU A 303 7.10 -15.96 -3.86
C LEU A 303 7.25 -14.69 -3.01
N VAL A 304 7.10 -14.78 -1.69
CA VAL A 304 7.26 -13.65 -0.75
C VAL A 304 8.67 -13.05 -0.83
N ASN A 305 9.69 -13.90 -1.04
CA ASN A 305 11.09 -13.49 -1.14
C ASN A 305 11.59 -13.29 -2.58
N TYR A 306 10.75 -13.53 -3.58
CA TYR A 306 11.13 -13.36 -4.98
C TYR A 306 11.59 -11.91 -5.24
N PRO A 307 12.63 -11.71 -6.07
CA PRO A 307 13.15 -10.37 -6.36
C PRO A 307 12.05 -9.40 -6.79
N ARG A 308 12.09 -8.20 -6.22
CA ARG A 308 11.09 -7.16 -6.45
C ARG A 308 11.62 -6.05 -7.36
N LYS A 309 10.72 -5.27 -7.95
CA LYS A 309 11.07 -4.12 -8.80
C LYS A 309 11.81 -3.07 -7.96
N TYR A 310 11.33 -2.84 -6.74
CA TYR A 310 11.94 -1.92 -5.79
C TYR A 310 12.39 -2.64 -4.51
N PRO A 311 13.37 -2.10 -3.75
CA PRO A 311 13.64 -2.58 -2.40
C PRO A 311 12.44 -2.34 -1.48
N THR A 312 12.19 -3.21 -0.49
CA THR A 312 11.08 -3.01 0.45
C THR A 312 11.45 -2.14 1.66
N ASP A 313 12.72 -1.73 1.76
CA ASP A 313 13.26 -0.92 2.84
C ASP A 313 13.46 0.55 2.42
N HIS A 314 14.05 1.36 3.30
CA HIS A 314 14.35 2.77 3.04
C HIS A 314 15.16 3.07 1.77
N THR A 315 15.91 2.09 1.22
CA THR A 315 16.75 2.33 0.03
C THR A 315 15.95 2.54 -1.25
N ARG A 316 14.67 2.19 -1.25
CA ARG A 316 13.76 2.40 -2.39
C ARG A 316 13.63 3.85 -2.84
N PHE A 317 13.78 4.81 -1.93
CA PHE A 317 13.74 6.23 -2.30
C PHE A 317 14.91 6.64 -3.22
N ALA A 318 16.00 5.87 -3.26
CA ALA A 318 17.07 6.07 -4.23
C ALA A 318 16.60 5.81 -5.68
N TYR A 319 15.56 4.98 -5.86
CA TYR A 319 14.98 4.65 -7.16
C TYR A 319 13.89 5.66 -7.58
N TYR A 320 13.20 6.27 -6.61
CA TYR A 320 12.14 7.24 -6.89
C TYR A 320 12.67 8.65 -7.19
N CYS A 321 13.75 9.04 -6.52
CA CYS A 321 14.23 10.41 -6.55
C CYS A 321 15.36 10.62 -7.56
N LYS A 322 15.11 11.45 -8.58
CA LYS A 322 16.06 11.65 -9.69
C LYS A 322 17.38 12.32 -9.28
N ASP A 323 17.39 13.06 -8.18
CA ASP A 323 18.55 13.76 -7.65
C ASP A 323 19.27 13.00 -6.54
N TYR A 324 18.96 11.72 -6.30
CA TYR A 324 19.63 10.90 -5.29
C TYR A 324 21.16 10.93 -5.43
N SER A 325 21.67 10.84 -6.66
CA SER A 325 23.12 10.89 -6.93
C SER A 325 23.77 12.22 -6.53
N LYS A 326 23.00 13.31 -6.47
CA LYS A 326 23.45 14.65 -6.05
C LYS A 326 23.53 14.80 -4.53
N ILE A 327 22.99 13.85 -3.76
CA ILE A 327 23.11 13.86 -2.30
C ILE A 327 24.56 13.50 -1.94
N PRO A 328 25.29 14.35 -1.18
CA PRO A 328 26.62 14.00 -0.69
C PRO A 328 26.60 12.69 0.12
N GLN A 329 27.62 11.85 -0.05
CA GLN A 329 27.67 10.50 0.54
C GLN A 329 27.37 10.49 2.05
N LEU A 330 27.90 11.48 2.80
CA LEU A 330 27.68 11.64 4.24
C LEU A 330 26.20 11.70 4.64
N TYR A 331 25.34 12.22 3.75
CA TYR A 331 23.94 12.52 4.05
C TYR A 331 22.94 11.51 3.48
N ARG A 332 23.38 10.61 2.59
CA ARG A 332 22.49 9.71 1.84
C ARG A 332 21.62 8.86 2.74
N GLU A 333 22.23 8.13 3.68
CA GLU A 333 21.48 7.24 4.57
C GLU A 333 20.44 8.02 5.39
N ALA A 334 20.84 9.15 5.97
CA ALA A 334 19.93 9.97 6.77
C ALA A 334 18.72 10.44 5.94
N MET A 335 18.93 10.91 4.70
CA MET A 335 17.83 11.33 3.85
C MET A 335 16.88 10.18 3.49
N LEU A 336 17.42 9.01 3.14
CA LEU A 336 16.62 7.81 2.84
C LEU A 336 15.81 7.35 4.07
N ARG A 337 16.44 7.29 5.25
CA ARG A 337 15.79 6.89 6.51
C ARG A 337 14.70 7.86 6.92
N LEU A 338 14.95 9.17 6.83
CA LEU A 338 13.94 10.17 7.18
C LEU A 338 12.79 10.24 6.17
N ALA A 339 13.02 9.89 4.90
CA ALA A 339 11.95 9.72 3.92
C ALA A 339 11.06 8.53 4.25
N ASP A 340 11.66 7.39 4.60
CA ASP A 340 10.95 6.19 5.03
C ASP A 340 10.14 6.41 6.32
N LEU A 341 10.68 7.21 7.24
CA LEU A 341 9.96 7.64 8.43
C LEU A 341 8.92 8.73 8.15
N GLY A 342 8.83 9.29 6.94
CA GLY A 342 7.93 10.39 6.59
C GLY A 342 8.21 11.69 7.35
N ILE A 343 9.44 11.85 7.86
CA ILE A 343 9.92 13.07 8.50
C ILE A 343 10.27 14.11 7.44
N ILE A 344 10.89 13.67 6.36
CA ILE A 344 11.05 14.45 5.13
C ILE A 344 10.23 13.80 4.02
N THR A 345 9.69 14.59 3.10
CA THR A 345 8.92 14.07 1.96
C THR A 345 9.51 14.61 0.67
N PRO A 346 10.06 13.79 -0.23
CA PRO A 346 10.53 14.26 -1.53
C PRO A 346 9.46 15.08 -2.27
N GLU A 347 9.91 16.08 -3.01
CA GLU A 347 9.06 17.04 -3.71
C GLU A 347 8.74 16.51 -5.12
N GLN A 348 7.47 16.57 -5.52
CA GLN A 348 7.03 16.14 -6.85
C GLN A 348 7.42 17.19 -7.91
N SER A 349 7.79 16.71 -9.10
CA SER A 349 8.02 17.57 -10.26
C SER A 349 6.76 18.33 -10.66
N ALA A 350 6.92 19.58 -11.10
CA ALA A 350 5.82 20.31 -11.70
C ALA A 350 5.39 19.73 -13.08
N LEU A 351 6.29 19.01 -13.76
CA LEU A 351 6.08 18.49 -15.11
C LEU A 351 5.56 17.06 -15.16
N TYR A 352 5.85 16.26 -14.14
CA TYR A 352 5.53 14.83 -14.14
C TYR A 352 5.03 14.41 -12.77
N ILE A 353 3.97 13.61 -12.72
CA ILE A 353 3.47 13.10 -11.43
C ILE A 353 4.34 11.95 -10.88
N SER A 354 5.09 11.25 -11.73
CA SER A 354 5.99 10.15 -11.37
C SER A 354 7.38 10.58 -10.88
N VAL A 355 7.75 11.85 -11.05
CA VAL A 355 9.12 12.30 -10.81
C VAL A 355 9.20 13.05 -9.49
N TYR A 356 10.14 12.62 -8.64
CA TYR A 356 10.36 13.20 -7.32
C TYR A 356 11.82 13.62 -7.11
N TYR A 357 12.02 14.59 -6.22
CA TYR A 357 13.33 15.14 -5.86
C TYR A 357 13.49 15.30 -4.35
N PHE A 358 14.66 14.96 -3.85
CA PHE A 358 15.04 15.23 -2.46
C PHE A 358 15.36 16.71 -2.22
N ASN A 359 15.90 17.41 -3.22
CA ASN A 359 16.41 18.77 -3.15
C ASN A 359 17.43 18.94 -1.99
N PRO A 360 18.54 18.17 -1.97
CA PRO A 360 19.45 18.09 -0.84
C PRO A 360 20.11 19.42 -0.47
N ALA A 361 20.37 20.28 -1.47
CA ALA A 361 20.99 21.59 -1.30
C ALA A 361 19.99 22.71 -0.95
N LYS A 362 18.67 22.42 -0.90
CA LYS A 362 17.65 23.41 -0.53
C LYS A 362 17.91 23.91 0.89
N MET A 363 18.03 25.22 1.05
CA MET A 363 18.16 25.86 2.36
C MET A 363 16.84 25.72 3.12
N LEU A 364 16.94 25.33 4.40
CA LEU A 364 15.79 25.04 5.24
C LEU A 364 15.16 26.36 5.72
N THR A 365 13.95 26.63 5.25
CA THR A 365 13.18 27.76 5.80
C THR A 365 12.76 27.44 7.24
N ARG A 366 12.42 28.46 8.02
CA ARG A 366 11.89 28.24 9.37
C ARG A 366 10.65 27.35 9.35
N ALA A 367 9.76 27.52 8.37
CA ALA A 367 8.58 26.69 8.18
C ALA A 367 8.93 25.21 7.91
N ASP A 368 9.88 24.94 7.01
CA ASP A 368 10.35 23.58 6.74
C ASP A 368 10.91 22.91 8.01
N ALA A 369 11.67 23.68 8.81
CA ALA A 369 12.26 23.22 10.05
C ALA A 369 11.22 22.88 11.11
N VAL A 370 10.21 23.73 11.29
CA VAL A 370 9.08 23.46 12.20
C VAL A 370 8.38 22.15 11.82
N GLN A 371 8.11 21.96 10.52
CA GLN A 371 7.46 20.73 10.05
C GLN A 371 8.34 19.49 10.30
N MET A 372 9.62 19.57 9.98
CA MET A 372 10.57 18.48 10.20
C MET A 372 10.63 18.10 11.69
N ILE A 373 10.80 19.08 12.58
CA ILE A 373 10.83 18.89 14.03
C ILE A 373 9.52 18.26 14.52
N ALA A 374 8.37 18.79 14.09
CA ALA A 374 7.07 18.28 14.48
C ALA A 374 6.91 16.79 14.10
N ARG A 375 7.38 16.38 12.93
CA ARG A 375 7.32 14.98 12.44
C ARG A 375 8.25 14.02 13.17
N VAL A 376 9.35 14.51 13.74
CA VAL A 376 10.23 13.73 14.63
C VAL A 376 9.47 13.32 15.89
N PHE A 377 8.77 14.28 16.50
CA PHE A 377 8.11 14.08 17.79
C PHE A 377 6.65 13.62 17.69
N ASP A 378 6.02 13.71 16.53
CA ASP A 378 4.62 13.35 16.32
C ASP A 378 4.45 12.51 15.04
N LYS A 379 4.19 11.20 15.22
CA LYS A 379 3.98 10.27 14.11
C LYS A 379 2.74 10.61 13.28
N SER A 380 1.75 11.30 13.85
CA SER A 380 0.52 11.66 13.14
C SER A 380 0.74 12.71 12.05
N LYS A 381 1.82 13.49 12.16
CA LYS A 381 2.20 14.55 11.21
C LYS A 381 3.08 14.07 10.06
N ARG A 382 3.50 12.81 10.09
CA ARG A 382 4.39 12.21 9.08
C ARG A 382 3.67 12.01 7.76
N ASP A 383 4.43 12.20 6.70
CA ASP A 383 3.98 12.00 5.33
C ASP A 383 5.06 11.22 4.58
N VAL A 384 4.83 9.93 4.41
CA VAL A 384 5.71 9.04 3.65
C VAL A 384 5.26 9.11 2.19
N LEU A 385 6.20 9.38 1.29
CA LEU A 385 5.90 9.72 -0.11
C LEU A 385 5.05 8.65 -0.80
N ASP A 386 5.37 7.38 -0.59
CA ASP A 386 4.76 6.25 -1.28
C ASP A 386 3.62 5.61 -0.49
N GLU A 387 3.22 6.19 0.65
CA GLU A 387 2.14 5.65 1.49
C GLU A 387 0.86 6.48 1.37
N VAL A 388 -0.27 5.77 1.34
CA VAL A 388 -1.62 6.34 1.44
C VAL A 388 -2.37 5.68 2.59
N ARG A 389 -3.07 6.49 3.38
CA ARG A 389 -3.97 5.99 4.43
C ARG A 389 -5.38 5.87 3.87
N VAL A 390 -5.90 4.65 3.88
CA VAL A 390 -7.14 4.32 3.18
C VAL A 390 -8.21 3.91 4.17
N LYS A 391 -9.39 4.52 4.08
CA LYS A 391 -10.61 4.03 4.74
C LYS A 391 -11.19 2.90 3.90
N MET A 392 -11.32 1.73 4.48
CA MET A 392 -11.73 0.52 3.78
C MET A 392 -13.24 0.43 3.69
N TYR A 393 -13.76 0.36 2.46
CA TYR A 393 -15.18 0.11 2.17
C TYR A 393 -15.64 -1.24 2.71
N ARG A 394 -14.76 -2.23 2.68
CA ARG A 394 -14.96 -3.54 3.30
C ARG A 394 -13.82 -3.83 4.23
N TYR A 395 -14.13 -4.32 5.42
CA TYR A 395 -13.14 -4.96 6.26
C TYR A 395 -13.73 -6.25 6.83
N TRP A 396 -12.81 -7.12 7.21
CA TRP A 396 -13.13 -8.43 7.74
C TRP A 396 -13.09 -8.37 9.26
N ILE A 397 -14.10 -8.94 9.91
CA ILE A 397 -14.15 -9.11 11.36
C ILE A 397 -13.88 -10.58 11.63
N PRO A 398 -12.69 -10.93 12.16
CA PRO A 398 -12.42 -12.25 12.70
C PRO A 398 -13.49 -12.61 13.73
N GLN A 399 -14.02 -13.82 13.67
CA GLN A 399 -14.88 -14.35 14.72
C GLN A 399 -14.08 -15.32 15.61
N ASN A 400 -14.57 -15.54 16.83
CA ASN A 400 -13.96 -16.47 17.79
C ASN A 400 -14.18 -17.94 17.42
N GLU A 401 -14.83 -18.20 16.29
CA GLU A 401 -14.98 -19.51 15.65
C GLU A 401 -13.88 -19.62 14.59
N VAL A 402 -12.99 -20.62 14.72
CA VAL A 402 -11.84 -20.77 13.82
C VAL A 402 -12.33 -20.93 12.38
N GLY A 403 -11.64 -20.35 11.40
CA GLY A 403 -12.06 -20.45 9.99
C GLY A 403 -13.25 -19.56 9.60
N THR A 404 -13.91 -18.87 10.55
CA THR A 404 -15.07 -18.03 10.28
C THR A 404 -14.80 -16.55 10.53
N GLY A 405 -15.52 -15.71 9.80
CA GLY A 405 -15.50 -14.29 10.04
C GLY A 405 -16.57 -13.61 9.21
N ARG A 406 -16.81 -12.35 9.51
CA ARG A 406 -17.86 -11.59 8.82
C ARG A 406 -17.24 -10.47 8.04
N PHE A 407 -17.64 -10.37 6.78
CA PHE A 407 -17.37 -9.18 6.00
C PHE A 407 -18.42 -8.16 6.33
N VAL A 408 -17.94 -6.98 6.73
CA VAL A 408 -18.79 -5.82 6.83
C VAL A 408 -18.45 -4.86 5.71
N SER A 409 -19.48 -4.33 5.06
CA SER A 409 -19.33 -3.27 4.07
C SER A 409 -19.90 -1.98 4.62
N TYR A 410 -19.28 -0.87 4.27
CA TYR A 410 -19.84 0.45 4.54
C TYR A 410 -21.04 0.68 3.61
N ASP A 411 -22.19 0.98 4.19
CA ASP A 411 -23.35 1.46 3.46
C ASP A 411 -23.31 2.99 3.43
N SER A 412 -23.23 3.56 2.23
CA SER A 412 -23.18 5.02 2.04
C SER A 412 -24.52 5.73 2.29
N GLN A 413 -25.64 5.02 2.16
CA GLN A 413 -26.98 5.55 2.44
C GLN A 413 -27.25 5.60 3.94
N THR A 414 -26.98 4.50 4.67
CA THR A 414 -27.20 4.43 6.13
C THR A 414 -26.02 4.98 6.94
N LYS A 415 -24.88 5.21 6.28
CA LYS A 415 -23.61 5.67 6.88
C LYS A 415 -23.10 4.74 7.99
N LYS A 416 -23.37 3.44 7.87
CA LYS A 416 -23.00 2.41 8.86
C LYS A 416 -22.31 1.24 8.18
N PHE A 417 -21.55 0.48 8.96
CA PHE A 417 -21.04 -0.80 8.52
C PHE A 417 -22.09 -1.87 8.78
N GLU A 418 -22.44 -2.61 7.74
CA GLU A 418 -23.43 -3.69 7.80
C GLU A 418 -22.76 -5.01 7.42
N SER A 419 -23.12 -6.09 8.12
CA SER A 419 -22.61 -7.42 7.82
C SER A 419 -23.37 -7.97 6.63
N ILE A 420 -22.66 -8.27 5.54
CA ILE A 420 -23.31 -8.67 4.28
C ILE A 420 -22.99 -10.13 3.91
N PHE A 421 -21.82 -10.65 4.31
CA PHE A 421 -21.36 -11.98 3.90
C PHE A 421 -20.57 -12.71 4.98
N SER A 422 -20.67 -14.03 5.01
CA SER A 422 -19.74 -14.90 5.74
C SER A 422 -18.41 -15.05 5.01
N ALA A 423 -17.34 -15.41 5.74
CA ALA A 423 -15.99 -15.59 5.20
C ALA A 423 -15.95 -16.52 3.97
N ASP A 424 -16.80 -17.55 3.95
CA ASP A 424 -16.87 -18.53 2.86
C ASP A 424 -17.60 -18.03 1.60
N GLN A 425 -18.16 -16.82 1.60
CA GLN A 425 -19.00 -16.32 0.50
C GLN A 425 -18.32 -15.26 -0.39
N LEU A 426 -17.08 -14.85 -0.08
CA LEU A 426 -16.35 -13.85 -0.88
C LEU A 426 -14.98 -14.37 -1.30
N SER A 427 -14.71 -14.31 -2.60
CA SER A 427 -13.54 -14.90 -3.27
C SER A 427 -12.55 -13.89 -3.86
N ALA A 428 -12.81 -12.59 -3.80
CA ALA A 428 -12.04 -11.58 -4.54
C ALA A 428 -11.22 -10.64 -3.65
N GLY A 429 -9.90 -10.63 -3.87
CA GLY A 429 -8.96 -9.63 -3.36
C GLY A 429 -8.44 -9.87 -1.94
N VAL A 430 -7.81 -8.83 -1.38
CA VAL A 430 -7.35 -8.81 0.01
C VAL A 430 -8.27 -7.91 0.81
N THR A 431 -8.92 -8.49 1.81
CA THR A 431 -9.75 -7.74 2.75
C THR A 431 -9.07 -7.68 4.10
N THR A 432 -8.80 -6.48 4.58
CA THR A 432 -8.04 -6.27 5.82
C THR A 432 -8.96 -6.36 7.03
N THR A 433 -8.40 -6.59 8.23
CA THR A 433 -9.20 -6.56 9.48
C THR A 433 -9.36 -5.17 10.07
N GLN A 434 -8.79 -4.16 9.41
CA GLN A 434 -8.75 -2.78 9.87
C GLN A 434 -9.61 -1.90 8.97
N LYS A 435 -10.47 -1.09 9.59
CA LYS A 435 -11.26 -0.04 8.90
C LYS A 435 -10.41 1.00 8.18
N GLN A 436 -9.17 1.19 8.66
CA GLN A 436 -8.22 2.10 8.06
C GLN A 436 -6.86 1.42 7.98
N ILE A 437 -6.28 1.38 6.78
CA ILE A 437 -5.00 0.73 6.53
C ILE A 437 -4.00 1.71 5.91
N THR A 438 -2.73 1.33 5.96
CA THR A 438 -1.65 2.01 5.23
C THR A 438 -1.26 1.14 4.04
N ILE A 439 -1.36 1.71 2.85
CA ILE A 439 -0.96 1.06 1.61
C ILE A 439 0.23 1.80 1.06
N ARG A 440 1.27 1.06 0.67
CA ARG A 440 2.42 1.58 -0.05
C ARG A 440 2.27 1.25 -1.53
N ILE A 441 2.42 2.25 -2.39
CA ILE A 441 2.32 2.13 -3.84
C ILE A 441 3.68 2.51 -4.42
N GLU A 442 4.41 1.51 -4.90
CA GLU A 442 5.80 1.72 -5.35
C GLU A 442 5.86 2.23 -6.81
N GLU A 443 4.77 2.13 -7.57
CA GLU A 443 4.67 2.64 -8.93
C GLU A 443 4.37 4.16 -8.95
N PRO A 444 5.31 5.03 -9.38
CA PRO A 444 5.20 6.48 -9.14
C PRO A 444 4.02 7.17 -9.84
N VAL A 445 3.64 6.75 -11.06
CA VAL A 445 2.47 7.32 -11.75
C VAL A 445 1.19 6.92 -11.00
N SER A 446 1.01 5.63 -10.70
CA SER A 446 -0.14 5.13 -9.93
C SER A 446 -0.20 5.75 -8.54
N LEU A 447 0.93 5.98 -7.87
CA LEU A 447 1.02 6.71 -6.61
C LEU A 447 0.51 8.15 -6.74
N GLY A 448 0.97 8.88 -7.76
CA GLY A 448 0.53 10.25 -8.03
C GLY A 448 -0.99 10.33 -8.27
N LEU A 449 -1.52 9.40 -9.06
CA LEU A 449 -2.96 9.29 -9.33
C LEU A 449 -3.76 8.92 -8.07
N ALA A 450 -3.31 7.93 -7.31
CA ALA A 450 -3.95 7.51 -6.06
C ALA A 450 -3.97 8.67 -5.05
N LYS A 451 -2.85 9.38 -4.87
CA LYS A 451 -2.79 10.56 -3.98
C LYS A 451 -3.76 11.66 -4.40
N ALA A 452 -3.88 11.93 -5.71
CA ALA A 452 -4.87 12.87 -6.22
C ALA A 452 -6.30 12.41 -5.93
N MET A 453 -6.60 11.11 -6.11
CA MET A 453 -7.89 10.52 -5.78
C MET A 453 -8.24 10.68 -4.29
N PHE A 454 -7.32 10.33 -3.38
CA PHE A 454 -7.55 10.50 -1.93
C PHE A 454 -7.70 11.97 -1.52
N LYS A 455 -7.03 12.88 -2.21
CA LYS A 455 -7.19 14.33 -1.99
C LYS A 455 -8.54 14.85 -2.47
N ASN A 456 -9.03 14.35 -3.59
CA ASN A 456 -10.33 14.73 -4.14
C ASN A 456 -11.51 14.18 -3.31
N TYR A 457 -11.29 13.08 -2.58
CA TYR A 457 -12.32 12.33 -1.87
C TYR A 457 -11.90 11.89 -0.45
N PRO A 458 -11.46 12.80 0.44
CA PRO A 458 -10.81 12.45 1.71
C PRO A 458 -11.74 11.76 2.74
N ASN A 459 -13.05 11.81 2.53
CA ASN A 459 -14.05 11.23 3.42
C ASN A 459 -14.65 9.93 2.90
N GLU A 460 -14.23 9.48 1.72
CA GLU A 460 -14.79 8.30 1.08
C GLU A 460 -14.16 6.99 1.56
N TYR A 461 -14.83 5.90 1.21
CA TYR A 461 -14.40 4.54 1.46
C TYR A 461 -13.98 3.86 0.16
N TYR A 462 -12.95 3.04 0.24
CA TYR A 462 -12.28 2.45 -0.91
C TYR A 462 -12.24 0.95 -0.78
N ILE A 463 -12.47 0.26 -1.89
CA ILE A 463 -12.29 -1.18 -1.98
C ILE A 463 -10.99 -1.44 -2.76
N TRP A 464 -10.28 -2.49 -2.36
CA TRP A 464 -9.07 -2.95 -3.03
C TRP A 464 -9.35 -4.35 -3.51
N LEU A 465 -9.30 -4.53 -4.81
CA LEU A 465 -9.69 -5.78 -5.46
C LEU A 465 -8.55 -6.26 -6.34
N LEU A 466 -8.41 -7.57 -6.42
CA LEU A 466 -7.86 -8.16 -7.62
C LEU A 466 -8.99 -8.07 -8.66
N LEU A 467 -8.87 -7.16 -9.61
CA LEU A 467 -9.74 -7.14 -10.78
C LEU A 467 -9.46 -8.38 -11.59
N CYS A 468 -10.55 -9.05 -11.94
CA CYS A 468 -10.58 -10.14 -12.89
C CYS A 468 -11.71 -9.82 -13.86
N GLN A 469 -11.40 -9.89 -15.16
CA GLN A 469 -12.25 -9.64 -16.32
C GLN A 469 -12.39 -8.17 -16.79
N GLN A 470 -12.15 -8.00 -18.10
CA GLN A 470 -12.36 -6.84 -18.98
C GLN A 470 -11.17 -5.93 -19.30
N THR A 471 -10.04 -6.04 -18.60
CA THR A 471 -8.78 -5.62 -19.21
C THR A 471 -8.23 -6.82 -19.96
N GLN A 472 -7.76 -6.66 -21.20
CA GLN A 472 -6.99 -7.70 -21.91
C GLN A 472 -5.64 -8.01 -21.22
N ALA A 473 -5.46 -7.57 -19.95
CA ALA A 473 -4.25 -7.62 -19.15
C ALA A 473 -4.40 -8.55 -17.92
N GLY A 474 -5.31 -9.53 -17.96
CA GLY A 474 -5.44 -10.55 -16.92
C GLY A 474 -6.01 -10.08 -15.58
N SER A 475 -5.90 -10.95 -14.58
CA SER A 475 -6.08 -10.53 -13.20
C SER A 475 -5.08 -9.38 -12.92
N CYS A 476 -5.46 -8.31 -12.25
CA CYS A 476 -4.56 -7.23 -11.84
C CYS A 476 -5.16 -6.54 -10.63
N TYR A 477 -4.36 -5.90 -9.80
CA TYR A 477 -4.92 -5.25 -8.64
C TYR A 477 -5.24 -3.79 -8.90
N SER A 478 -6.42 -3.40 -8.43
CA SER A 478 -6.89 -2.03 -8.45
C SER A 478 -7.36 -1.60 -7.08
N SER A 479 -7.28 -0.30 -6.86
CA SER A 479 -8.10 0.36 -5.87
C SER A 479 -9.30 0.93 -6.58
N SER A 480 -10.50 0.61 -6.15
CA SER A 480 -11.69 1.30 -6.61
C SER A 480 -12.32 2.14 -5.51
N LEU A 481 -12.62 3.38 -5.87
CA LEU A 481 -13.46 4.27 -5.10
C LEU A 481 -14.91 3.79 -5.28
N ARG A 482 -15.61 3.56 -4.17
CA ARG A 482 -17.05 3.27 -4.15
C ARG A 482 -17.76 4.38 -3.39
N CYS A 483 -18.37 5.31 -4.14
CA CYS A 483 -19.22 6.36 -3.57
C CYS A 483 -20.49 6.49 -4.42
N GLY A 484 -21.67 6.31 -3.80
CA GLY A 484 -22.96 6.74 -4.37
C GLY A 484 -23.19 6.39 -5.85
N ASN A 485 -22.86 5.16 -6.27
CA ASN A 485 -22.97 4.62 -7.65
C ASN A 485 -21.85 4.97 -8.66
N VAL A 486 -20.77 5.64 -8.26
CA VAL A 486 -19.57 5.79 -9.11
C VAL A 486 -18.52 4.76 -8.68
N ILE A 487 -18.08 3.94 -9.64
CA ILE A 487 -16.89 3.11 -9.50
C ILE A 487 -15.78 3.81 -10.30
N THR A 488 -14.80 4.35 -9.59
CA THR A 488 -13.59 4.86 -10.22
C THR A 488 -12.44 3.94 -9.81
N GLU A 489 -11.80 3.29 -10.78
CA GLU A 489 -10.73 2.32 -10.53
C GLU A 489 -9.38 2.93 -10.87
N THR A 490 -8.41 2.76 -9.98
CA THR A 490 -7.00 3.06 -10.22
C THR A 490 -6.28 1.73 -10.26
N LEU A 491 -5.63 1.43 -11.38
CA LEU A 491 -4.72 0.29 -11.44
C LEU A 491 -3.44 0.62 -10.67
N MET A 492 -2.97 -0.35 -9.89
CA MET A 492 -1.72 -0.21 -9.13
C MET A 492 -0.47 -0.40 -10.00
N TYR A 493 -0.66 -0.58 -11.30
CA TYR A 493 0.38 -0.72 -12.30
C TYR A 493 0.21 0.37 -13.36
N ASP A 494 1.28 1.09 -13.63
CA ASP A 494 1.30 2.17 -14.61
C ASP A 494 1.24 1.68 -16.04
N GLU A 495 1.64 0.44 -16.30
CA GLU A 495 1.71 -0.19 -17.62
C GLU A 495 0.36 -0.66 -18.20
N ALA A 496 -0.71 -0.74 -17.40
CA ALA A 496 -1.98 -1.27 -17.86
C ALA A 496 -2.85 -0.18 -18.51
N GLY A 497 -2.79 -0.08 -19.85
CA GLY A 497 -3.42 0.97 -20.64
C GLY A 497 -4.93 0.83 -20.91
N MET A 498 -5.64 -0.11 -20.28
CA MET A 498 -7.07 -0.35 -20.56
C MET A 498 -8.04 0.17 -19.51
N THR A 499 -7.58 0.42 -18.28
CA THR A 499 -8.44 0.98 -17.22
C THR A 499 -7.89 2.31 -16.75
N GLY A 500 -8.69 3.37 -16.95
CA GLY A 500 -8.40 4.71 -16.46
C GLY A 500 -9.26 5.07 -15.26
N ILE A 501 -8.77 6.02 -14.47
CA ILE A 501 -9.54 6.72 -13.45
C ILE A 501 -10.60 7.55 -14.16
N VAL A 502 -11.85 7.32 -13.83
CA VAL A 502 -12.98 8.11 -14.30
C VAL A 502 -13.24 9.28 -13.37
N GLU A 503 -13.20 10.48 -13.92
CA GLU A 503 -13.62 11.71 -13.25
C GLU A 503 -14.64 12.46 -14.12
N TRP A 504 -15.69 12.97 -13.49
CA TRP A 504 -16.76 13.71 -14.17
C TRP A 504 -16.68 15.21 -13.85
N ASP A 505 -16.11 15.58 -12.70
CA ASP A 505 -15.93 16.96 -12.31
C ASP A 505 -14.58 17.49 -12.81
N LYS A 506 -14.62 18.40 -13.78
CA LYS A 506 -13.42 19.07 -14.31
C LYS A 506 -12.55 19.73 -13.24
N ASN A 507 -13.16 20.22 -12.16
CA ASN A 507 -12.43 20.88 -11.06
C ASN A 507 -11.69 19.87 -10.18
N LYS A 508 -12.07 18.60 -10.23
CA LYS A 508 -11.34 17.48 -9.62
C LYS A 508 -10.37 16.83 -10.60
N ALA A 509 -10.74 16.73 -11.88
CA ALA A 509 -9.91 16.14 -12.94
C ALA A 509 -8.55 16.83 -13.06
N ILE A 510 -8.51 18.15 -12.90
CA ILE A 510 -7.28 18.95 -12.92
C ILE A 510 -6.25 18.54 -11.86
N ASN A 511 -6.67 17.92 -10.75
CA ASN A 511 -5.76 17.51 -9.68
C ASN A 511 -4.92 16.29 -10.07
N TYR A 512 -5.34 15.52 -11.07
CA TYR A 512 -4.57 14.41 -11.65
C TYR A 512 -3.54 14.88 -12.69
N ILE A 513 -3.61 16.16 -13.11
CA ILE A 513 -2.73 16.73 -14.13
C ILE A 513 -1.51 17.39 -13.48
N PRO A 514 -0.27 17.17 -13.98
CA PRO A 514 0.90 17.85 -13.46
C PRO A 514 0.74 19.36 -13.51
N VAL A 515 1.28 20.05 -12.49
CA VAL A 515 1.01 21.47 -12.23
C VAL A 515 1.37 22.38 -13.42
N ALA A 516 2.40 22.02 -14.17
CA ALA A 516 2.84 22.75 -15.36
C ALA A 516 1.83 22.73 -16.51
N TYR A 517 0.91 21.77 -16.54
CA TYR A 517 -0.03 21.57 -17.63
C TYR A 517 -1.46 22.01 -17.29
N ARG A 518 -1.71 22.41 -16.04
CA ARG A 518 -3.06 22.74 -15.55
C ARG A 518 -3.72 23.90 -16.29
N ASP A 519 -2.95 24.89 -16.71
CA ASP A 519 -3.50 26.03 -17.47
C ASP A 519 -3.97 25.60 -18.86
N GLU A 520 -3.23 24.70 -19.53
CA GLU A 520 -3.65 24.13 -20.80
C GLU A 520 -4.85 23.21 -20.63
N PHE A 521 -4.85 22.35 -19.61
CA PHE A 521 -6.00 21.49 -19.31
C PHE A 521 -7.29 22.30 -19.10
N LYS A 522 -7.24 23.44 -18.40
CA LYS A 522 -8.41 24.34 -18.23
C LYS A 522 -8.94 24.87 -19.57
N LYS A 523 -8.03 25.26 -20.48
CA LYS A 523 -8.39 25.68 -21.84
C LYS A 523 -9.03 24.53 -22.62
N ASP A 524 -8.45 23.34 -22.51
CA ASP A 524 -8.90 22.13 -23.20
C ASP A 524 -10.28 21.70 -22.73
N VAL A 525 -10.57 21.71 -21.43
CA VAL A 525 -11.91 21.41 -20.90
C VAL A 525 -12.97 22.40 -21.41
N SER A 526 -12.58 23.65 -21.66
CA SER A 526 -13.49 24.67 -22.21
C SER A 526 -13.70 24.50 -23.73
N THR A 527 -12.75 23.86 -24.41
CA THR A 527 -12.75 23.64 -25.86
C THR A 527 -13.45 22.32 -26.21
N TYR A 528 -13.04 21.23 -25.57
CA TYR A 528 -13.49 19.87 -25.81
C TYR A 528 -14.77 19.55 -25.04
N THR A 529 -15.83 20.29 -25.35
CA THR A 529 -17.18 20.03 -24.84
C THR A 529 -17.78 18.77 -25.47
N ALA A 530 -18.81 18.18 -24.84
CA ALA A 530 -19.51 17.00 -25.39
C ALA A 530 -20.01 17.25 -26.82
N LYS A 531 -20.59 18.43 -27.08
CA LYS A 531 -21.02 18.88 -28.41
C LYS A 531 -19.87 18.90 -29.41
N TYR A 532 -18.71 19.44 -29.02
CA TYR A 532 -17.53 19.49 -29.88
C TYR A 532 -17.04 18.07 -30.23
N LEU A 533 -16.84 17.22 -29.22
CA LEU A 533 -16.33 15.86 -29.40
C LEU A 533 -17.24 15.00 -30.29
N ARG A 534 -18.57 15.07 -30.09
CA ARG A 534 -19.56 14.39 -30.94
C ARG A 534 -19.52 14.90 -32.38
N SER A 535 -19.45 16.23 -32.59
CA SER A 535 -19.40 16.82 -33.93
C SER A 535 -18.18 16.37 -34.75
N LYS A 536 -17.13 15.89 -34.08
CA LYS A 536 -15.91 15.41 -34.72
C LYS A 536 -15.81 13.88 -34.76
N GLN A 537 -16.72 13.15 -34.12
CA GLN A 537 -16.66 11.68 -33.95
C GLN A 537 -15.29 11.21 -33.43
N MET A 538 -14.68 11.99 -32.53
CA MET A 538 -13.28 11.77 -32.12
C MET A 538 -13.15 10.93 -30.86
N TRP A 539 -12.31 9.90 -30.93
CA TRP A 539 -11.67 9.28 -29.77
C TRP A 539 -10.45 10.11 -29.38
N PHE A 540 -10.66 11.18 -28.60
CA PHE A 540 -9.64 12.19 -28.36
C PHE A 540 -8.86 11.97 -27.05
N VAL A 541 -7.56 11.68 -27.18
CA VAL A 541 -6.64 11.53 -26.05
C VAL A 541 -5.60 12.64 -26.07
N LYS A 542 -5.36 13.27 -24.92
CA LYS A 542 -4.28 14.24 -24.76
C LYS A 542 -3.34 13.86 -23.62
N GLN A 543 -2.04 13.88 -23.90
CA GLN A 543 -0.97 13.62 -22.95
C GLN A 543 -0.55 14.92 -22.25
N TYR A 544 -0.53 14.90 -20.92
CA TYR A 544 -0.05 15.98 -20.06
C TYR A 544 1.10 15.46 -19.19
N GLY A 545 2.34 15.73 -19.60
CA GLY A 545 3.51 15.14 -18.96
C GLY A 545 3.51 13.62 -19.14
N ASP A 546 3.37 12.89 -18.04
CA ASP A 546 3.33 11.43 -17.94
C ASP A 546 1.91 10.87 -17.72
N VAL A 547 0.87 11.69 -17.89
CA VAL A 547 -0.53 11.28 -17.73
C VAL A 547 -1.28 11.44 -19.06
N TYR A 548 -2.18 10.51 -19.36
CA TYR A 548 -3.05 10.58 -20.54
C TYR A 548 -4.50 10.82 -20.13
N VAL A 549 -5.17 11.75 -20.79
CA VAL A 549 -6.60 12.02 -20.56
C VAL A 549 -7.36 11.73 -21.85
N TYR A 550 -8.25 10.75 -21.78
CA TYR A 550 -9.26 10.51 -22.80
C TYR A 550 -10.54 11.31 -22.46
N TYR A 551 -10.97 12.14 -23.41
CA TYR A 551 -12.17 12.95 -23.31
C TYR A 551 -13.35 12.18 -23.91
N ASN A 552 -14.10 11.47 -23.07
CA ASN A 552 -15.18 10.59 -23.49
C ASN A 552 -16.55 11.28 -23.33
N CYS A 553 -17.38 11.26 -24.38
CA CYS A 553 -18.72 11.88 -24.37
C CYS A 553 -19.84 10.90 -24.78
N TRP A 554 -19.62 9.58 -24.74
CA TRP A 554 -20.52 8.58 -25.33
C TRP A 554 -21.96 8.61 -24.78
N LEU A 555 -22.18 8.98 -23.51
CA LEU A 555 -23.45 8.73 -22.82
C LEU A 555 -24.46 9.89 -22.76
N CYS A 556 -24.06 11.16 -22.95
CA CYS A 556 -25.01 12.28 -23.11
C CYS A 556 -24.35 13.56 -23.67
N ASP A 557 -25.16 14.59 -23.97
CA ASP A 557 -24.69 15.91 -24.40
C ASP A 557 -24.35 16.87 -23.24
N GLY A 558 -24.71 16.49 -22.00
CA GLY A 558 -24.57 17.33 -20.82
C GLY A 558 -23.21 17.28 -20.13
N TYR A 559 -22.40 16.25 -20.36
CA TYR A 559 -21.13 16.07 -19.65
C TYR A 559 -20.04 15.37 -20.49
N VAL A 560 -18.79 15.63 -20.12
CA VAL A 560 -17.59 14.91 -20.61
C VAL A 560 -17.04 14.09 -19.46
N ARG A 561 -16.80 12.81 -19.71
CA ARG A 561 -16.09 11.88 -18.83
C ARG A 561 -14.59 12.02 -19.10
N PHE A 562 -13.82 12.36 -18.08
CA PHE A 562 -12.36 12.38 -18.15
C PHE A 562 -11.83 11.03 -17.68
N GLU A 563 -11.34 10.22 -18.61
CA GLU A 563 -10.70 8.96 -18.29
C GLU A 563 -9.18 9.16 -18.27
N ILE A 564 -8.58 9.01 -17.10
CA ILE A 564 -7.20 9.35 -16.82
C ILE A 564 -6.38 8.07 -16.70
N TYR A 565 -5.42 7.90 -17.60
CA TYR A 565 -4.61 6.68 -17.71
C TYR A 565 -3.17 6.92 -17.27
N PRO A 566 -2.55 5.96 -16.55
CA PRO A 566 -1.15 6.03 -16.16
C PRO A 566 -0.17 5.65 -17.29
N SER A 567 -0.68 5.07 -18.39
CA SER A 567 0.05 4.79 -19.62
C SER A 567 -0.79 5.17 -20.83
N LYS A 568 -0.15 5.17 -22.01
CA LYS A 568 -0.84 5.44 -23.28
C LYS A 568 -1.99 4.43 -23.45
N PRO A 569 -3.24 4.88 -23.53
CA PRO A 569 -4.37 3.95 -23.62
C PRO A 569 -4.42 3.27 -24.99
N GLN A 570 -4.95 2.04 -25.01
CA GLN A 570 -5.17 1.28 -26.25
C GLN A 570 -6.61 1.46 -26.73
N ILE A 571 -6.89 2.61 -27.34
CA ILE A 571 -8.21 2.94 -27.88
C ILE A 571 -8.10 2.97 -29.41
N ASP A 572 -8.82 2.07 -30.07
CA ASP A 572 -8.84 2.00 -31.53
C ASP A 572 -9.39 3.29 -32.13
N GLY A 573 -8.71 3.79 -33.17
CA GLY A 573 -9.08 5.05 -33.83
C GLY A 573 -8.80 6.31 -33.02
N MET A 574 -8.02 6.23 -31.92
CA MET A 574 -7.71 7.41 -31.12
C MET A 574 -6.80 8.42 -31.84
N THR A 575 -7.13 9.70 -31.68
CA THR A 575 -6.22 10.82 -31.97
C THR A 575 -5.48 11.18 -30.69
N LEU A 576 -4.15 11.02 -30.69
CA LEU A 576 -3.29 11.44 -29.58
C LEU A 576 -2.70 12.83 -29.84
N GLN A 577 -2.89 13.75 -28.89
CA GLN A 577 -2.18 15.03 -28.83
C GLN A 577 -1.26 15.10 -27.61
N VAL A 578 -0.25 15.96 -27.69
CA VAL A 578 0.69 16.21 -26.59
C VAL A 578 0.58 17.67 -26.17
N ALA A 579 0.31 17.89 -24.89
CA ALA A 579 0.22 19.20 -24.28
C ALA A 579 1.60 19.86 -24.15
N LYS A 580 1.65 21.20 -24.15
CA LYS A 580 2.85 22.01 -23.91
C LYS A 580 2.85 22.56 -22.48
N PRO A 581 3.89 22.30 -21.67
CA PRO A 581 3.93 22.81 -20.31
C PRO A 581 4.01 24.33 -20.28
N ASN A 582 3.49 24.94 -19.22
CA ASN A 582 3.69 26.36 -18.94
C ASN A 582 5.20 26.63 -18.74
N PRO A 583 5.84 27.49 -19.56
CA PRO A 583 7.29 27.73 -19.52
C PRO A 583 7.84 28.25 -18.18
N LYS A 584 6.97 28.76 -17.29
CA LYS A 584 7.37 29.23 -15.95
C LYS A 584 7.88 28.11 -15.05
N TYR A 585 7.49 26.87 -15.31
CA TYR A 585 7.97 25.71 -14.56
C TYR A 585 9.22 25.17 -15.25
N LYS A 586 10.36 25.29 -14.57
CA LYS A 586 11.63 24.69 -14.98
C LYS A 586 11.89 23.42 -14.15
N GLN A 587 12.73 22.53 -14.69
CA GLN A 587 13.24 21.37 -13.96
C GLN A 587 14.35 21.76 -13.00
#